data_AF-A0A1W1ZNJ7-F1
#
_entry.id   AF-A0A1W1ZNJ7-F1
#
_cell.length_a   1.000
_cell.length_b   1.000
_cell.length_c   1.000
_cell.angle_alpha   90.00
_cell.angle_beta   90.00
_cell.angle_gamma   90.00
#
_symmetry.space_group_name_H-M   'P 1'
#
loop_
_entity.id
_entity.type
_entity.pdbx_description
1 polymer ?
#
loop_
_entity_poly.entity_id
_entity_poly.type
_entity_poly.pdbx_seq_one_letter_code
_entity_poly.pdbx_strand_id
1 'polypeptide(L)'
;MQIYNFQKVTVLLILLTAGMVWSIVGELTAEASDITDMFNEKYISLVPAPNSSVGSDYLFEQMALGSEYTIRILDLIYDQNKILMEKYDQILGKYDRMEAQNNEIIFLLKKIVEK
;
A
#
# COMPACT_ATOMS: atom_id res chain seq x y z
N MET A 1 6.15 2.62 -40.03
CA MET A 1 6.38 3.73 -39.08
C MET A 1 5.39 3.78 -37.91
N GLN A 2 4.26 3.06 -37.93
CA GLN A 2 3.29 3.04 -36.81
C GLN A 2 3.70 2.17 -35.61
N ILE A 3 4.52 1.13 -35.82
CA ILE A 3 4.97 0.21 -34.75
C ILE A 3 5.79 0.93 -33.66
N TYR A 4 6.55 1.95 -34.06
CA TYR A 4 7.42 2.73 -33.15
C TYR A 4 6.63 3.61 -32.17
N ASN A 5 5.46 4.11 -32.58
CA ASN A 5 4.58 4.88 -31.70
C ASN A 5 3.83 3.98 -30.71
N PHE A 6 3.46 2.77 -31.12
CA PHE A 6 2.82 1.80 -30.23
C PHE A 6 3.76 1.38 -29.10
N GLN A 7 5.02 1.05 -29.42
CA GLN A 7 6.03 0.68 -28.43
C GLN A 7 6.32 1.80 -27.42
N LYS A 8 6.38 3.06 -27.86
CA LYS A 8 6.57 4.23 -26.98
C LYS A 8 5.39 4.43 -26.03
N VAL A 9 4.16 4.27 -26.51
CA VAL A 9 2.96 4.40 -25.67
C VAL A 9 2.91 3.31 -24.60
N THR A 10 3.26 2.07 -24.95
CA THR A 10 3.31 0.96 -23.98
C THR A 10 4.35 1.19 -22.90
N VAL A 11 5.56 1.64 -23.26
CA VAL A 11 6.63 1.93 -22.28
C VAL A 11 6.24 3.09 -21.36
N LEU A 12 5.59 4.13 -21.88
CA LEU A 12 5.13 5.27 -21.08
C LEU A 12 4.06 4.84 -20.06
N LEU A 13 3.15 3.96 -20.46
CA LEU A 13 2.11 3.38 -19.58
C LEU A 13 2.70 2.50 -18.48
N ILE A 14 3.72 1.69 -18.79
CA ILE A 14 4.42 0.87 -17.80
C ILE A 14 5.15 1.77 -16.78
N LEU A 15 5.81 2.84 -17.23
CA LEU A 15 6.50 3.77 -16.33
C LEU A 15 5.54 4.55 -15.44
N LEU A 16 4.38 4.99 -15.96
CA LEU A 16 3.35 5.67 -15.18
C LEU A 16 2.73 4.75 -14.11
N THR A 17 2.45 3.50 -14.45
CA THR A 17 1.90 2.52 -13.50
C THR A 17 2.93 2.12 -12.45
N ALA A 18 4.19 1.91 -12.83
CA ALA A 18 5.28 1.64 -11.89
C ALA A 18 5.51 2.80 -10.91
N GLY A 19 5.45 4.05 -11.38
CA GLY A 19 5.60 5.24 -10.54
C GLY A 19 4.47 5.43 -9.52
N MET A 20 3.22 5.12 -9.90
CA MET A 20 2.08 5.15 -8.96
C MET A 20 2.21 4.07 -7.88
N VAL A 21 2.62 2.85 -8.25
CA VAL A 21 2.84 1.77 -7.29
C VAL A 21 3.97 2.13 -6.32
N TRP A 22 5.07 2.73 -6.79
CA TRP A 22 6.20 3.12 -5.93
C TRP A 22 5.84 4.22 -4.93
N SER A 23 5.00 5.19 -5.30
CA SER A 23 4.57 6.24 -4.37
C SER A 23 3.68 5.70 -3.25
N ILE A 24 2.72 4.83 -3.59
CA ILE A 24 1.78 4.25 -2.61
C ILE A 24 2.52 3.33 -1.63
N VAL A 25 3.42 2.47 -2.14
CA VAL A 25 4.20 1.57 -1.28
C VAL A 25 5.18 2.37 -0.41
N GLY A 26 5.79 3.44 -0.94
CA GLY A 26 6.73 4.28 -0.20
C GLY A 26 6.11 4.96 1.02
N GLU A 27 4.93 5.56 0.87
CA GLU A 27 4.22 6.26 1.96
C GLU A 27 3.78 5.28 3.07
N LEU A 28 3.31 4.08 2.70
CA LEU A 28 2.99 3.00 3.65
C LEU A 28 4.21 2.55 4.47
N THR A 29 5.36 2.39 3.82
CA THR A 29 6.58 1.96 4.52
C THR A 29 7.11 3.01 5.48
N ALA A 30 6.85 4.30 5.21
CA ALA A 30 7.31 5.39 6.07
C ALA A 30 6.56 5.43 7.41
N GLU A 31 5.22 5.28 7.40
CA GLU A 31 4.42 5.29 8.64
C GLU A 31 4.71 4.09 9.55
N ALA A 32 4.86 2.89 8.98
CA ALA A 32 5.22 1.70 9.76
C ALA A 32 6.65 1.77 10.32
N SER A 33 7.59 2.40 9.58
CA SER A 33 8.95 2.65 10.06
C SER A 33 8.93 3.57 11.27
N ASP A 34 8.18 4.66 11.22
CA ASP A 34 8.11 5.66 12.31
C ASP A 34 7.57 5.05 13.61
N ILE A 35 6.52 4.24 13.54
CA ILE A 35 5.98 3.50 14.70
C ILE A 35 7.04 2.55 15.28
N THR A 36 7.82 1.89 14.42
CA THR A 36 8.86 0.95 14.85
C THR A 36 10.05 1.69 15.50
N ASP A 37 10.45 2.82 14.94
CA ASP A 37 11.54 3.65 15.45
C ASP A 37 11.18 4.23 16.83
N MET A 38 9.96 4.75 16.97
CA MET A 38 9.43 5.22 18.26
C MET A 38 9.35 4.10 19.31
N PHE A 39 8.94 2.88 18.90
CA PHE A 39 8.95 1.72 19.80
C PHE A 39 10.37 1.44 20.29
N ASN A 40 11.34 1.39 19.38
CA ASN A 40 12.72 1.05 19.70
C ASN A 40 13.36 2.09 20.64
N GLU A 41 13.14 3.38 20.38
CA GLU A 41 13.61 4.46 21.26
C GLU A 41 13.04 4.30 22.68
N LYS A 42 11.72 4.13 22.79
CA LYS A 42 11.04 4.00 24.07
C LYS A 42 11.43 2.70 24.79
N TYR A 43 11.59 1.60 24.07
CA TYR A 43 12.02 0.32 24.62
C TYR A 43 13.42 0.37 25.24
N ILE A 44 14.38 1.00 24.54
CA ILE A 44 15.76 1.18 25.05
C ILE A 44 15.76 2.09 26.28
N SER A 45 14.91 3.14 26.30
CA SER A 45 14.81 4.07 27.43
C SER A 45 14.35 3.42 28.74
N LEU A 46 13.63 2.30 28.65
CA LEU A 46 13.15 1.54 29.81
C LEU A 46 14.23 0.66 30.45
N VAL A 47 15.38 0.47 29.80
CA VAL A 47 16.46 -0.36 30.35
C VAL A 47 17.13 0.37 31.54
N PRO A 48 17.07 -0.19 32.76
CA PRO A 48 17.62 0.49 33.93
C PRO A 48 19.16 0.42 33.97
N ALA A 49 19.77 1.35 34.69
CA ALA A 49 21.22 1.38 34.89
C ALA A 49 21.73 0.09 35.59
N PRO A 50 22.98 -0.34 35.32
CA PRO A 50 23.58 -1.46 36.03
C PRO A 50 23.60 -1.16 37.53
N ASN A 51 23.12 -2.10 38.35
CA ASN A 51 22.90 -2.02 39.81
C ASN A 51 21.58 -1.39 40.29
N SER A 52 20.58 -1.24 39.41
CA SER A 52 19.23 -0.83 39.83
C SER A 52 18.41 -1.99 40.41
N SER A 53 17.63 -1.73 41.46
CA SER A 53 16.76 -2.72 42.14
C SER A 53 15.39 -2.89 41.45
N VAL A 54 15.11 -2.16 40.36
CA VAL A 54 13.79 -2.13 39.67
C VAL A 54 13.65 -3.22 38.60
N GLY A 55 14.39 -4.33 38.74
CA GLY A 55 14.61 -5.31 37.67
C GLY A 55 13.36 -6.02 37.13
N SER A 56 12.27 -6.12 37.91
CA SER A 56 11.01 -6.69 37.43
C SER A 56 10.10 -5.66 36.77
N ASP A 57 10.12 -4.42 37.26
CA ASP A 57 9.11 -3.42 36.92
C ASP A 57 9.31 -2.92 35.48
N TYR A 58 10.56 -2.76 35.06
CA TYR A 58 10.87 -2.36 33.69
C TYR A 58 10.49 -3.43 32.66
N LEU A 59 10.51 -4.72 33.03
CA LEU A 59 10.07 -5.81 32.15
C LEU A 59 8.56 -5.76 31.92
N PHE A 60 7.78 -5.49 32.97
CA PHE A 60 6.34 -5.27 32.83
C PHE A 60 6.03 -4.07 31.95
N GLU A 61 6.79 -2.98 32.12
CA GLU A 61 6.63 -1.78 31.30
C GLU A 61 7.01 -2.02 29.82
N GLN A 62 8.07 -2.79 29.55
CA GLN A 62 8.45 -3.20 28.19
C GLN A 62 7.38 -4.10 27.55
N MET A 63 6.78 -5.02 28.31
CA MET A 63 5.68 -5.87 27.80
C MET A 63 4.41 -5.07 27.50
N ALA A 64 4.07 -4.11 28.37
CA ALA A 64 2.95 -3.20 28.15
C ALA A 64 3.19 -2.33 26.90
N LEU A 65 4.41 -1.79 26.75
CA LEU A 65 4.83 -1.04 25.58
C LEU A 65 4.73 -1.86 24.29
N GLY A 66 5.24 -3.10 24.32
CA GLY A 66 5.14 -4.01 23.17
C GLY A 66 3.70 -4.29 22.75
N SER A 67 2.81 -4.48 23.74
CA SER A 67 1.38 -4.70 23.49
C SER A 67 0.70 -3.46 22.90
N GLU A 68 1.02 -2.27 23.42
CA GLU A 68 0.52 -0.99 22.90
C GLU A 68 0.91 -0.79 21.43
N TYR A 69 2.18 -0.98 21.09
CA TYR A 69 2.67 -0.78 19.73
C TYR A 69 2.19 -1.87 18.77
N THR A 70 1.97 -3.10 19.26
CA THR A 70 1.31 -4.16 18.47
C THR A 70 -0.10 -3.73 18.07
N ILE A 71 -0.89 -3.18 18.99
CA ILE A 71 -2.24 -2.68 18.70
C ILE A 71 -2.18 -1.56 17.66
N ARG A 72 -1.27 -0.59 17.82
CA ARG A 72 -1.11 0.51 16.86
C ARG A 72 -0.78 0.03 15.44
N ILE A 73 0.08 -0.98 15.31
CA ILE A 73 0.41 -1.57 14.00
C ILE A 73 -0.80 -2.31 13.42
N LEU A 74 -1.56 -3.03 14.24
CA LEU A 74 -2.78 -3.71 13.78
C LEU A 74 -3.83 -2.73 13.29
N ASP A 75 -4.01 -1.60 13.98
CA ASP A 75 -4.92 -0.52 13.55
C ASP A 75 -4.46 0.08 12.22
N LEU A 76 -3.16 0.35 12.06
CA LEU A 76 -2.59 0.83 10.79
C LEU A 76 -2.86 -0.16 9.64
N ILE A 77 -2.61 -1.45 9.86
CA ILE A 77 -2.88 -2.50 8.87
C ILE A 77 -4.37 -2.56 8.52
N TYR A 78 -5.25 -2.42 9.51
CA TYR A 78 -6.70 -2.40 9.30
C TYR A 78 -7.12 -1.24 8.39
N ASP A 79 -6.65 -0.03 8.67
CA ASP A 79 -6.95 1.15 7.87
C ASP A 79 -6.38 1.03 6.43
N GLN A 80 -5.16 0.52 6.29
CA GLN A 80 -4.55 0.24 4.99
C GLN A 80 -5.37 -0.77 4.18
N ASN A 81 -5.85 -1.85 4.81
CA ASN A 81 -6.69 -2.84 4.16
C ASN A 81 -8.03 -2.25 3.69
N LYS A 82 -8.62 -1.36 4.50
CA LYS A 82 -9.86 -0.66 4.12
C LYS A 82 -9.65 0.21 2.89
N ILE A 83 -8.59 1.03 2.88
CA ILE A 83 -8.24 1.87 1.72
C ILE A 83 -7.99 1.00 0.48
N LEU A 84 -7.26 -0.09 0.63
CA LEU A 84 -6.96 -1.01 -0.46
C LEU A 84 -8.25 -1.59 -1.06
N MET A 85 -9.21 -1.99 -0.22
CA MET A 85 -10.49 -2.52 -0.65
C MET A 85 -11.32 -1.50 -1.43
N GLU A 86 -11.37 -0.24 -0.95
CA GLU A 86 -12.03 0.85 -1.69
C GLU A 86 -11.36 1.11 -3.06
N LYS A 87 -10.04 1.00 -3.15
CA LYS A 87 -9.31 1.13 -4.42
C LYS A 87 -9.62 -0.04 -5.36
N TYR A 88 -9.74 -1.25 -4.85
CA TYR A 88 -10.13 -2.41 -5.65
C TYR A 88 -11.52 -2.21 -6.28
N ASP A 89 -12.51 -1.76 -5.51
CA ASP A 89 -13.85 -1.48 -6.02
C ASP A 89 -13.84 -0.42 -7.13
N GLN A 90 -13.03 0.64 -6.95
CA GLN A 90 -12.85 1.68 -7.98
C GLN A 90 -12.20 1.12 -9.27
N ILE A 91 -11.25 0.21 -9.13
CA ILE A 91 -10.58 -0.43 -10.27
C ILE A 91 -11.55 -1.35 -11.00
N LEU A 92 -12.33 -2.17 -10.28
CA LEU A 92 -13.36 -3.03 -10.86
C LEU A 92 -14.37 -2.20 -11.67
N GLY A 93 -14.90 -1.12 -11.11
CA GLY A 93 -15.83 -0.25 -11.85
C GLY A 93 -15.20 0.50 -13.04
N LYS A 94 -13.87 0.59 -13.13
CA LYS A 94 -13.19 1.05 -14.36
C LYS A 94 -13.10 -0.06 -15.39
N TYR A 95 -12.80 -1.29 -14.98
CA TYR A 95 -12.75 -2.45 -15.87
C TYR A 95 -14.11 -2.73 -16.51
N ASP A 96 -15.20 -2.68 -15.74
CA ASP A 96 -16.56 -2.87 -16.28
C ASP A 96 -16.87 -1.87 -17.41
N ARG A 97 -16.45 -0.61 -17.23
CA ARG A 97 -16.61 0.43 -18.27
C ARG A 97 -15.76 0.15 -19.50
N MET A 98 -14.53 -0.32 -19.31
CA MET A 98 -13.66 -0.69 -20.43
C MET A 98 -14.21 -1.90 -21.19
N GLU A 99 -14.80 -2.87 -20.49
CA GLU A 99 -15.46 -4.02 -21.13
C GLU A 99 -16.67 -3.56 -21.97
N ALA A 100 -17.51 -2.69 -21.42
CA ALA A 100 -18.64 -2.13 -22.15
C ALA A 100 -18.20 -1.38 -23.42
N GLN A 101 -17.15 -0.56 -23.32
CA GLN A 101 -16.56 0.14 -24.45
C GLN A 101 -15.97 -0.82 -25.50
N ASN A 102 -15.26 -1.87 -25.07
CA ASN A 102 -14.71 -2.88 -25.97
C ASN A 102 -15.83 -3.61 -26.73
N ASN A 103 -16.93 -3.96 -26.05
CA ASN A 103 -18.09 -4.59 -26.69
C ASN A 103 -18.73 -3.68 -27.74
N GLU A 104 -18.83 -2.38 -27.47
CA GLU A 104 -19.34 -1.40 -28.43
C GLU A 104 -18.41 -1.28 -29.65
N ILE A 105 -17.10 -1.22 -29.46
CA ILE A 105 -16.12 -1.20 -30.55
C ILE A 105 -16.27 -2.44 -31.43
N ILE A 106 -16.36 -3.63 -30.84
CA ILE A 106 -16.54 -4.89 -31.58
C ILE A 106 -17.84 -4.85 -32.40
N PHE A 107 -18.94 -4.35 -31.82
CA PHE A 107 -20.21 -4.21 -32.52
C PHE A 107 -20.09 -3.27 -33.73
N LEU A 108 -19.46 -2.11 -33.55
CA LEU A 108 -19.23 -1.15 -34.63
C LEU A 108 -18.35 -1.73 -35.74
N LEU A 109 -17.29 -2.45 -35.38
CA LEU A 109 -16.39 -3.11 -36.34
C LEU A 109 -17.12 -4.17 -37.16
N LYS A 110 -17.96 -5.01 -36.53
CA LYS A 110 -18.79 -6.00 -37.26
C LYS A 110 -19.69 -5.34 -38.29
N LYS A 111 -20.37 -4.25 -37.90
CA LYS A 111 -21.27 -3.50 -38.78
C LYS A 111 -20.56 -2.87 -39.98
N ILE A 112 -19.29 -2.48 -39.84
CA ILE A 112 -18.48 -1.95 -40.95
C ILE A 112 -18.06 -3.06 -41.91
N VAL A 113 -17.72 -4.25 -41.39
CA VAL A 113 -17.28 -5.40 -42.21
C VAL A 113 -18.43 -6.07 -42.96
N GLU A 114 -19.65 -6.07 -42.41
CA GLU A 114 -20.86 -6.59 -43.07
C GLU A 114 -21.40 -5.70 -44.20
N LYS A 115 -20.78 -4.54 -44.44
CA LYS A 115 -21.20 -3.53 -45.42
C LYS A 115 -20.29 -3.50 -46.64
#